data_AF-A0A937T1X7-F1
#
_entry.id   AF-A0A937T1X7-F1
#
_cell.length_a   1.000
_cell.length_b   1.000
_cell.length_c   1.000
_cell.angle_alpha   90.00
_cell.angle_beta   90.00
_cell.angle_gamma   90.00
#
_symmetry.space_group_name_H-M   'P 1'
#
loop_
_entity.id
_entity.type
_entity.pdbx_description
1 polymer ?
#
loop_
_entity_poly.entity_id
_entity_poly.type
_entity_poly.pdbx_seq_one_letter_code
_entity_poly.pdbx_strand_id
1 'polypeptide(L)'
;MPGRSTARTFRLEASTVRLPEPLNSFFAIIFSATNLDRMRYGYRMDYDKGLSIVLEKNPHREVQGLACLALAQFLSDRLRMLRLVEDRPELAECYKIAYGKNYLPELQRLDRAKLASRIEALFERAADDYADVKFRAGTIGETAKSELYDIRYLSVGKLAPDIVGKDQDGKQFKLTDYRGKVVLLYFWSEF
;
A
#
# COMPACT_ATOMS: atom_id res chain seq x y z
N MET A 1 8.13 -52.42 -24.56
CA MET A 1 7.95 -51.15 -25.31
C MET A 1 7.03 -50.23 -24.50
N PRO A 2 7.54 -49.29 -23.68
CA PRO A 2 6.70 -48.34 -22.97
C PRO A 2 6.54 -47.04 -23.78
N GLY A 3 5.30 -46.59 -23.93
CA GLY A 3 4.91 -45.39 -24.67
C GLY A 3 5.35 -44.11 -23.96
N ARG A 4 5.93 -43.18 -24.73
CA ARG A 4 6.38 -41.85 -24.29
C ARG A 4 5.18 -40.97 -23.94
N SER A 5 5.17 -40.45 -22.71
CA SER A 5 4.28 -39.38 -22.25
C SER A 5 4.67 -38.06 -22.94
N THR A 6 3.73 -37.46 -23.67
CA THR A 6 3.86 -36.13 -24.27
C THR A 6 3.48 -35.07 -23.23
N ALA A 7 4.48 -34.44 -22.62
CA ALA A 7 4.27 -33.25 -21.80
C ALA A 7 3.86 -32.07 -22.71
N ARG A 8 2.65 -31.54 -22.53
CA ARG A 8 2.21 -30.29 -23.17
C ARG A 8 2.70 -29.10 -22.35
N THR A 9 3.66 -28.36 -22.89
CA THR A 9 4.09 -27.07 -22.34
C THR A 9 3.07 -25.99 -22.72
N PHE A 10 2.34 -25.46 -21.75
CA PHE A 10 1.49 -24.27 -21.95
C PHE A 10 2.31 -23.01 -21.65
N ARG A 11 2.63 -22.25 -22.70
CA ARG A 11 3.23 -20.92 -22.62
C ARG A 11 2.10 -19.92 -22.35
N LEU A 12 2.06 -19.35 -21.15
CA LEU A 12 1.22 -18.18 -20.86
C LEU A 12 1.95 -16.93 -21.36
N GLU A 13 1.53 -16.42 -22.52
CA GLU A 13 1.96 -15.12 -23.04
C GLU A 13 1.40 -14.01 -22.13
N ALA A 14 2.28 -13.11 -21.70
CA ALA A 14 1.93 -11.92 -20.93
C ALA A 14 1.05 -10.99 -21.78
N SER A 15 -0.26 -11.06 -21.59
CA SER A 15 -1.21 -10.18 -22.26
C SER A 15 -1.18 -8.80 -21.59
N THR A 16 -0.71 -7.82 -22.35
CA THR A 16 -0.73 -6.40 -22.01
C THR A 16 -2.17 -5.94 -21.77
N VAL A 17 -2.57 -5.81 -20.50
CA VAL A 17 -3.84 -5.18 -20.13
C VAL A 17 -3.83 -3.73 -20.61
N ARG A 18 -4.51 -3.43 -21.72
CA ARG A 18 -4.93 -2.08 -22.09
C ARG A 18 -6.30 -1.87 -21.45
N LEU A 19 -6.46 -0.82 -20.66
CA LEU A 19 -7.77 -0.42 -20.13
C LEU A 19 -8.66 0.07 -21.30
N PRO A 20 -9.84 -0.54 -21.54
CA PRO A 20 -10.77 -0.07 -22.55
C PRO A 20 -11.82 0.87 -21.95
N GLU A 21 -12.20 1.90 -22.70
CA GLU A 21 -13.35 2.80 -22.47
C GLU A 21 -14.35 2.64 -23.64
N PRO A 22 -15.66 2.85 -23.45
CA PRO A 22 -16.50 2.30 -22.39
C PRO A 22 -17.65 1.46 -23.00
N LEU A 23 -18.16 0.45 -22.28
CA LEU A 23 -19.55 -0.06 -22.44
C LEU A 23 -19.94 -0.94 -21.23
N ASN A 24 -20.57 -0.26 -20.25
CA ASN A 24 -21.66 -0.61 -19.33
C ASN A 24 -21.90 -2.01 -18.74
N SER A 25 -21.16 -3.08 -19.05
CA SER A 25 -21.40 -4.39 -18.42
C SER A 25 -20.15 -5.15 -18.00
N PHE A 26 -18.96 -4.74 -18.43
CA PHE A 26 -17.67 -5.35 -18.04
C PHE A 26 -17.08 -4.81 -16.73
N PHE A 27 -17.63 -3.69 -16.20
CA PHE A 27 -17.12 -3.04 -15.00
C PHE A 27 -17.23 -3.92 -13.73
N ALA A 28 -18.23 -4.79 -13.63
CA ALA A 28 -18.43 -5.61 -12.43
C ALA A 28 -17.43 -6.77 -12.29
N ILE A 29 -16.89 -7.29 -13.40
CA ILE A 29 -16.04 -8.50 -13.39
C ILE A 29 -14.55 -8.14 -13.23
N ILE A 30 -14.11 -7.01 -13.79
CA ILE A 30 -12.70 -6.57 -13.67
C ILE A 30 -12.44 -5.84 -12.34
N PHE A 31 -13.45 -5.21 -11.73
CA PHE A 31 -13.33 -4.45 -10.48
C PHE A 31 -14.02 -5.14 -9.29
N SER A 32 -13.89 -6.45 -9.17
CA SER A 32 -14.24 -7.13 -7.91
C SER A 32 -13.32 -6.63 -6.79
N ALA A 33 -13.79 -6.64 -5.54
CA ALA A 33 -13.02 -6.20 -4.36
C ALA A 33 -11.60 -6.80 -4.31
N THR A 34 -11.47 -8.06 -4.74
CA THR A 34 -10.20 -8.79 -4.84
C THR A 34 -9.23 -8.19 -5.87
N ASN A 35 -9.72 -7.65 -6.99
CA ASN A 35 -8.87 -7.04 -8.02
C ASN A 35 -8.40 -5.64 -7.63
N LEU A 36 -9.22 -4.86 -6.91
CA LEU A 36 -8.82 -3.54 -6.39
C LEU A 36 -7.70 -3.63 -5.34
N ASP A 37 -7.81 -4.58 -4.41
CA ASP A 37 -6.74 -4.85 -3.43
C ASP A 37 -5.46 -5.32 -4.15
N ARG A 38 -5.57 -6.05 -5.26
CA ARG A 38 -4.42 -6.42 -6.10
C ARG A 38 -3.78 -5.25 -6.84
N MET A 39 -4.54 -4.24 -7.25
CA MET A 39 -4.00 -3.05 -7.90
C MET A 39 -3.06 -2.26 -6.97
N ARG A 40 -3.30 -2.30 -5.65
CA ARG A 40 -2.34 -1.78 -4.64
C ARG A 40 -0.94 -2.36 -4.85
N TYR A 41 -0.84 -3.67 -5.00
CA TYR A 41 0.43 -4.40 -5.20
C TYR A 41 0.94 -4.36 -6.64
N GLY A 42 0.24 -3.63 -7.49
CA GLY A 42 0.49 -3.59 -8.90
C GLY A 42 1.70 -2.73 -9.27
N TYR A 43 2.52 -3.25 -10.19
CA TYR A 43 3.75 -2.61 -10.66
C TYR A 43 3.53 -1.39 -11.56
N ARG A 44 2.33 -1.19 -12.11
CA ARG A 44 2.10 -0.11 -13.07
C ARG A 44 1.72 1.20 -12.37
N MET A 45 2.33 2.30 -12.80
CA MET A 45 2.01 3.63 -12.28
C MET A 45 0.59 4.08 -12.64
N ASP A 46 0.04 3.63 -13.76
CA ASP A 46 -1.31 3.99 -14.24
C ASP A 46 -2.46 3.43 -13.39
N TYR A 47 -2.17 2.56 -12.42
CA TYR A 47 -3.16 2.12 -11.44
C TYR A 47 -3.63 3.27 -10.54
N ASP A 48 -2.86 4.35 -10.37
CA ASP A 48 -3.36 5.55 -9.69
C ASP A 48 -4.59 6.14 -10.40
N LYS A 49 -4.53 6.24 -11.74
CA LYS A 49 -5.62 6.73 -12.59
C LYS A 49 -6.78 5.76 -12.57
N GLY A 50 -6.51 4.46 -12.71
CA GLY A 50 -7.53 3.42 -12.65
C GLY A 50 -8.33 3.46 -11.34
N LEU A 51 -7.61 3.46 -10.20
CA LEU A 51 -8.22 3.55 -8.87
C LEU A 51 -8.97 4.88 -8.68
N SER A 52 -8.42 6.00 -9.17
CA SER A 52 -9.09 7.31 -9.10
C SER A 52 -10.39 7.32 -9.91
N ILE A 53 -10.41 6.70 -11.10
CA ILE A 53 -11.62 6.58 -11.91
C ILE A 53 -12.67 5.75 -11.21
N VAL A 54 -12.28 4.62 -10.58
CA VAL A 54 -13.22 3.79 -9.84
C VAL A 54 -13.78 4.53 -8.63
N LEU A 55 -12.94 5.23 -7.87
CA LEU A 55 -13.36 6.05 -6.74
C LEU A 55 -14.43 7.09 -7.15
N GLU A 56 -14.23 7.78 -8.27
CA GLU A 56 -15.10 8.89 -8.67
C GLU A 56 -16.34 8.45 -9.48
N LYS A 57 -16.23 7.41 -10.30
CA LYS A 57 -17.27 7.07 -11.28
C LYS A 57 -18.04 5.78 -10.98
N ASN A 58 -17.56 4.94 -10.06
CA ASN A 58 -18.25 3.68 -9.79
C ASN A 58 -19.58 3.92 -9.05
N PRO A 59 -20.69 3.31 -9.47
CA PRO A 59 -21.99 3.52 -8.83
C PRO A 59 -22.10 2.89 -7.43
N HIS A 60 -21.23 1.94 -7.08
CA HIS A 60 -21.31 1.21 -5.82
C HIS A 60 -20.39 1.80 -4.76
N ARG A 61 -20.99 2.31 -3.67
CA ARG A 61 -20.27 2.90 -2.53
C ARG A 61 -19.20 1.98 -1.94
N GLU A 62 -19.47 0.68 -1.84
CA GLU A 62 -18.49 -0.29 -1.33
C GLU A 62 -17.23 -0.32 -2.21
N VAL A 63 -17.42 -0.33 -3.54
CA VAL A 63 -16.33 -0.35 -4.50
C VAL A 63 -15.57 0.98 -4.50
N GLN A 64 -16.27 2.11 -4.36
CA GLN A 64 -15.64 3.42 -4.17
C GLN A 64 -14.76 3.45 -2.91
N GLY A 65 -15.27 2.96 -1.78
CA GLY A 65 -14.51 2.89 -0.54
C GLY A 65 -13.24 2.04 -0.68
N LEU A 66 -13.37 0.85 -1.28
CA LEU A 66 -12.22 -0.01 -1.56
C LEU A 66 -11.20 0.67 -2.47
N ALA A 67 -11.65 1.38 -3.51
CA ALA A 67 -10.78 2.16 -4.38
C ALA A 67 -10.09 3.31 -3.64
N CYS A 68 -10.79 4.00 -2.74
CA CYS A 68 -10.25 5.08 -1.92
C CYS A 68 -9.09 4.58 -1.05
N LEU A 69 -9.34 3.51 -0.30
CA LEU A 69 -8.35 2.89 0.58
C LEU A 69 -7.16 2.35 -0.23
N ALA A 70 -7.43 1.62 -1.31
CA ALA A 70 -6.39 1.05 -2.16
C ALA A 70 -5.53 2.14 -2.81
N LEU A 71 -6.13 3.26 -3.27
CA LEU A 71 -5.40 4.39 -3.84
C LEU A 71 -4.51 5.07 -2.80
N ALA A 72 -5.01 5.28 -1.57
CA ALA A 72 -4.23 5.85 -0.48
C ALA A 72 -2.98 4.99 -0.18
N GLN A 73 -3.18 3.68 -0.03
CA GLN A 73 -2.11 2.72 0.23
C GLN A 73 -1.12 2.63 -0.93
N PHE A 74 -1.62 2.58 -2.17
CA PHE A 74 -0.81 2.53 -3.39
C PHE A 74 0.15 3.74 -3.50
N LEU A 75 -0.35 4.94 -3.19
CA LEU A 75 0.45 6.16 -3.20
C LEU A 75 1.41 6.21 -1.99
N SER A 76 0.97 5.76 -0.82
CA SER A 76 1.79 5.64 0.38
C SER A 76 3.00 4.71 0.16
N ASP A 77 2.78 3.56 -0.47
CA ASP A 77 3.85 2.61 -0.80
C ASP A 77 4.88 3.24 -1.75
N ARG A 78 4.45 4.07 -2.71
CA ARG A 78 5.36 4.82 -3.60
C ARG A 78 6.15 5.90 -2.89
N LEU A 79 5.51 6.65 -2.00
CA LEU A 79 6.23 7.64 -1.18
C LEU A 79 7.26 6.95 -0.29
N ARG A 80 6.93 5.77 0.26
CA ARG A 80 7.85 4.93 1.02
C ARG A 80 9.02 4.44 0.14
N MET A 81 8.77 3.99 -1.10
CA MET A 81 9.83 3.59 -2.04
C MET A 81 10.83 4.73 -2.29
N LEU A 82 10.35 5.96 -2.49
CA LEU A 82 11.22 7.12 -2.69
C LEU A 82 12.14 7.34 -1.47
N ARG A 83 11.58 7.32 -0.26
CA ARG A 83 12.35 7.47 0.98
C ARG A 83 13.36 6.33 1.17
N LEU A 84 12.94 5.09 0.92
CA LEU A 84 13.81 3.92 1.07
C LEU A 84 15.02 3.93 0.14
N VAL A 85 14.88 4.45 -1.07
CA VAL A 85 16.01 4.59 -2.02
C VAL A 85 16.97 5.69 -1.57
N GLU A 86 16.48 6.73 -0.89
CA GLU A 86 17.37 7.75 -0.31
C GLU A 86 18.21 7.18 0.81
N ASP A 87 17.60 6.38 1.68
CA ASP A 87 18.29 5.73 2.79
C ASP A 87 19.19 4.56 2.32
N ARG A 88 18.77 3.87 1.26
CA ARG A 88 19.44 2.67 0.69
C ARG A 88 19.51 2.74 -0.84
N PRO A 89 20.48 3.48 -1.41
CA PRO A 89 20.61 3.67 -2.85
C PRO A 89 20.73 2.37 -3.65
N GLU A 90 21.25 1.30 -3.05
CA GLU A 90 21.36 -0.03 -3.65
C GLU A 90 20.01 -0.63 -4.07
N LEU A 91 18.90 -0.19 -3.45
CA LEU A 91 17.56 -0.63 -3.81
C LEU A 91 17.10 -0.11 -5.17
N ALA A 92 17.75 0.93 -5.71
CA ALA A 92 17.40 1.48 -7.01
C ALA A 92 17.53 0.43 -8.13
N GLU A 93 18.56 -0.43 -8.07
CA GLU A 93 18.73 -1.49 -9.07
C GLU A 93 17.67 -2.60 -8.88
N CYS A 94 17.37 -2.98 -7.63
CA CYS A 94 16.27 -3.91 -7.35
C CYS A 94 14.93 -3.40 -7.89
N TYR A 95 14.63 -2.11 -7.73
CA TYR A 95 13.41 -1.51 -8.25
C TYR A 95 13.43 -1.39 -9.77
N LYS A 96 14.57 -1.09 -10.39
CA LYS A 96 14.71 -1.12 -11.84
C LYS A 96 14.44 -2.51 -12.42
N ILE A 97 14.92 -3.57 -11.76
CA ILE A 97 14.66 -4.96 -12.15
C ILE A 97 13.17 -5.30 -11.98
N ALA A 98 12.58 -4.96 -10.83
CA ALA A 98 11.21 -5.34 -10.49
C ALA A 98 10.13 -4.53 -11.20
N TYR A 99 10.33 -3.22 -11.39
CA TYR A 99 9.32 -2.28 -11.90
C TYR A 99 9.67 -1.70 -13.28
N GLY A 100 10.89 -1.95 -13.76
CA GLY A 100 11.40 -1.44 -15.03
C GLY A 100 12.18 -0.13 -14.88
N LYS A 101 13.06 0.12 -15.86
CA LYS A 101 14.06 1.22 -15.84
C LYS A 101 13.50 2.64 -15.70
N ASN A 102 12.24 2.87 -16.08
CA ASN A 102 11.64 4.20 -16.07
C ASN A 102 10.81 4.49 -14.80
N TYR A 103 10.47 3.46 -14.03
CA TYR A 103 9.52 3.59 -12.93
C TYR A 103 9.99 4.54 -11.83
N LEU A 104 11.20 4.32 -11.31
CA LEU A 104 11.75 5.14 -10.25
C LEU A 104 12.05 6.59 -10.71
N PRO A 105 12.67 6.83 -11.89
CA PRO A 105 12.82 8.18 -12.42
C PRO A 105 11.49 8.94 -12.61
N GLU A 106 10.45 8.26 -13.10
CA GLU A 106 9.11 8.88 -13.23
C GLU A 106 8.52 9.21 -11.86
N LEU A 107 8.68 8.31 -10.89
CA LEU A 107 8.19 8.51 -9.53
C LEU A 107 8.93 9.67 -8.82
N GLN A 108 10.24 9.81 -9.03
CA GLN A 108 11.06 10.88 -8.48
C GLN A 108 10.68 12.28 -8.99
N ARG A 109 10.03 12.38 -10.16
CA ARG A 109 9.52 13.64 -10.70
C ARG A 109 8.28 14.15 -9.99
N LEU A 110 7.62 13.31 -9.19
CA LEU A 110 6.44 13.71 -8.44
C LEU A 110 6.83 14.63 -7.27
N ASP A 111 6.01 15.65 -7.03
CA ASP A 111 6.10 16.45 -5.83
C ASP A 111 5.70 15.61 -4.61
N ARG A 112 6.67 15.39 -3.72
CA ARG A 112 6.50 14.53 -2.54
C ARG A 112 5.62 15.14 -1.47
N ALA A 113 5.64 16.46 -1.31
CA ALA A 113 4.78 17.14 -0.34
C ALA A 113 3.33 17.07 -0.81
N LYS A 114 3.09 17.30 -2.11
CA LYS A 114 1.78 17.12 -2.73
C LYS A 114 1.30 15.68 -2.65
N LEU A 115 2.21 14.71 -2.87
CA LEU A 115 1.88 13.29 -2.74
C LEU A 115 1.49 12.94 -1.30
N ALA A 116 2.27 13.38 -0.30
CA ALA A 116 1.98 13.16 1.11
C ALA A 116 0.62 13.75 1.52
N SER A 117 0.34 15.01 1.14
CA SER A 117 -0.96 15.64 1.41
C SER A 117 -2.11 14.89 0.75
N ARG A 118 -1.94 14.41 -0.50
CA ARG A 118 -2.94 13.60 -1.19
C ARG A 118 -3.19 12.27 -0.48
N ILE A 119 -2.16 11.62 0.03
CA ILE A 119 -2.28 10.35 0.78
C ILE A 119 -3.11 10.56 2.04
N GLU A 120 -2.78 11.57 2.86
CA GLU A 120 -3.54 11.87 4.08
C GLU A 120 -5.01 12.15 3.75
N ALA A 121 -5.29 13.01 2.77
CA ALA A 121 -6.66 13.34 2.38
C ALA A 121 -7.46 12.11 1.91
N LEU A 122 -6.83 11.16 1.20
CA LEU A 122 -7.48 9.93 0.77
C LEU A 122 -7.77 8.98 1.94
N PHE A 123 -6.87 8.90 2.92
CA PHE A 123 -7.16 8.12 4.12
C PHE A 123 -8.22 8.79 5.00
N GLU A 124 -8.24 10.12 5.11
CA GLU A 124 -9.31 10.84 5.81
C GLU A 124 -10.66 10.56 5.14
N ARG A 125 -10.73 10.70 3.81
CA ARG A 125 -11.92 10.34 3.03
C ARG A 125 -12.32 8.88 3.24
N ALA A 126 -11.37 7.95 3.26
CA ALA A 126 -11.67 6.54 3.54
C ALA A 126 -12.21 6.33 4.97
N ALA A 127 -11.66 7.06 5.95
CA ALA A 127 -12.05 6.97 7.36
C ALA A 127 -13.43 7.58 7.65
N ASP A 128 -13.83 8.59 6.89
CA ASP A 128 -15.05 9.37 7.10
C ASP A 128 -16.18 8.88 6.18
N ASP A 129 -15.97 8.90 4.87
CA ASP A 129 -17.02 8.64 3.88
C ASP A 129 -17.35 7.14 3.71
N TYR A 130 -16.42 6.27 4.11
CA TYR A 130 -16.50 4.81 3.87
C TYR A 130 -16.24 3.99 5.14
N ALA A 131 -16.40 4.60 6.31
CA ALA A 131 -16.00 4.03 7.60
C ALA A 131 -16.56 2.62 7.88
N ASP A 132 -17.81 2.39 7.51
CA ASP A 132 -18.60 1.18 7.75
C ASP A 132 -18.40 0.07 6.71
N VAL A 133 -17.77 0.38 5.57
CA VAL A 133 -17.56 -0.59 4.49
C VAL A 133 -16.68 -1.72 5.00
N LYS A 134 -17.14 -2.97 4.83
CA LYS A 134 -16.41 -4.16 5.28
C LYS A 134 -15.14 -4.35 4.47
N PHE A 135 -14.04 -4.60 5.18
CA PHE A 135 -12.73 -4.85 4.56
C PHE A 135 -11.93 -5.84 5.40
N ARG A 136 -11.59 -6.99 4.80
CA ARG A 136 -10.88 -8.09 5.45
C ARG A 136 -11.56 -8.47 6.78
N ALA A 137 -10.81 -8.47 7.90
CA ALA A 137 -11.32 -8.82 9.23
C ALA A 137 -12.04 -7.66 9.96
N GLY A 138 -12.13 -6.47 9.36
CA GLY A 138 -12.72 -5.28 9.97
C GLY A 138 -13.41 -4.39 8.95
N THR A 139 -13.15 -3.09 9.04
CA THR A 139 -13.72 -2.06 8.16
C THR A 139 -12.66 -1.20 7.51
N ILE A 140 -13.05 -0.50 6.43
CA ILE A 140 -12.22 0.52 5.81
C ILE A 140 -11.90 1.63 6.81
N GLY A 141 -12.85 2.03 7.64
CA GLY A 141 -12.65 3.09 8.64
C GLY A 141 -11.58 2.76 9.66
N GLU A 142 -11.62 1.55 10.24
CA GLU A 142 -10.60 1.08 11.18
C GLU A 142 -9.20 1.04 10.53
N THR A 143 -9.12 0.50 9.31
CA THR A 143 -7.86 0.41 8.56
C THR A 143 -7.28 1.78 8.24
N ALA A 144 -8.11 2.69 7.71
CA ALA A 144 -7.70 4.03 7.33
C ALA A 144 -7.26 4.87 8.54
N LYS A 145 -7.97 4.76 9.68
CA LYS A 145 -7.58 5.43 10.93
C LYS A 145 -6.24 4.92 11.46
N SER A 146 -6.00 3.61 11.38
CA SER A 146 -4.71 3.03 11.77
C SER A 146 -3.57 3.56 10.89
N GLU A 147 -3.74 3.56 9.56
CA GLU A 147 -2.70 4.04 8.64
C GLU A 147 -2.47 5.57 8.77
N LEU A 148 -3.51 6.36 9.04
CA LEU A 148 -3.38 7.78 9.38
C LEU A 148 -2.60 8.00 10.66
N TYR A 149 -2.84 7.18 11.68
CA TYR A 149 -2.12 7.24 12.93
C TYR A 149 -0.62 6.97 12.70
N ASP A 150 -0.28 5.98 11.87
CA ASP A 150 1.10 5.66 11.51
C ASP A 150 1.80 6.84 10.80
N ILE A 151 1.10 7.49 9.86
CA ILE A 151 1.62 8.67 9.16
C ILE A 151 1.86 9.84 10.12
N ARG A 152 0.92 10.08 11.04
CA ARG A 152 0.94 11.27 11.91
C ARG A 152 1.88 11.13 13.10
N TYR A 153 2.03 9.92 13.62
CA TYR A 153 2.68 9.67 14.91
C TYR A 153 3.82 8.64 14.85
N LEU A 154 3.78 7.65 13.95
CA LEU A 154 4.77 6.55 13.88
C LEU A 154 5.69 6.63 12.65
N SER A 155 5.96 7.85 12.17
CA SER A 155 6.82 8.11 11.02
C SER A 155 8.15 8.75 11.43
N VAL A 156 9.17 8.63 10.58
CA VAL A 156 10.49 9.24 10.81
C VAL A 156 10.35 10.74 11.12
N GLY A 157 11.05 11.19 12.17
CA GLY A 157 11.01 12.58 12.64
C GLY A 157 9.84 12.89 13.59
N LYS A 158 8.92 11.96 13.84
CA LYS A 158 7.89 12.10 14.87
C LYS A 158 8.42 11.67 16.24
N LEU A 159 7.83 12.24 17.29
CA LEU A 159 8.11 11.82 18.66
C LEU A 159 7.57 10.40 18.87
N ALA A 160 8.46 9.45 19.15
CA ALA A 160 8.04 8.10 19.53
C ALA A 160 7.10 8.16 20.75
N PRO A 161 5.92 7.51 20.70
CA PRO A 161 5.02 7.43 21.84
C PRO A 161 5.72 6.85 23.06
N ASP A 162 5.36 7.33 24.25
CA ASP A 162 5.88 6.70 25.46
C ASP A 162 5.26 5.31 25.62
N ILE A 163 6.09 4.35 26.01
CA ILE A 163 5.71 2.95 26.20
C ILE A 163 6.08 2.60 27.62
N VAL A 164 5.11 2.06 28.36
CA VAL A 164 5.32 1.54 29.72
C VAL A 164 5.13 0.03 29.65
N GLY A 165 6.11 -0.70 30.16
CA GLY A 165 6.07 -2.16 30.13
C GLY A 165 7.05 -2.79 31.09
N LYS A 166 7.10 -4.12 31.05
CA LYS A 166 8.13 -4.92 31.71
C LYS A 166 9.14 -5.37 30.66
N ASP A 167 10.42 -5.33 31.00
CA ASP A 167 11.46 -5.97 30.20
C ASP A 167 11.48 -7.49 30.42
N GLN A 168 12.41 -8.18 29.75
CA GLN A 168 12.59 -9.64 29.87
C GLN A 168 12.92 -10.12 31.30
N ASP A 169 13.41 -9.23 32.17
CA ASP A 169 13.74 -9.53 33.56
C ASP A 169 12.59 -9.17 34.52
N GLY A 170 11.43 -8.75 33.98
CA GLY A 170 10.26 -8.35 34.74
C GLY A 170 10.35 -6.95 35.35
N LYS A 171 11.40 -6.18 35.04
CA LYS A 171 11.59 -4.83 35.56
C LYS A 171 10.73 -3.85 34.77
N GLN A 172 10.03 -2.98 35.49
CA GLN A 172 9.26 -1.90 34.87
C GLN A 172 10.20 -0.93 34.16
N PHE A 173 9.89 -0.59 32.91
CA PHE A 173 10.58 0.43 32.15
C PHE A 173 9.58 1.37 31.46
N LYS A 174 10.02 2.61 31.23
CA LYS A 174 9.37 3.54 30.29
C LYS A 174 10.32 3.90 29.17
N LEU A 175 9.82 4.11 27.96
CA LEU A 175 10.67 4.53 26.84
C LEU A 175 11.31 5.89 27.11
N THR A 176 10.62 6.78 27.82
CA THR A 176 11.20 8.07 28.25
C THR A 176 12.40 7.96 29.18
N ASP A 177 12.58 6.83 29.87
CA ASP A 177 13.72 6.63 30.77
C ASP A 177 15.06 6.53 29.98
N TYR A 178 14.98 6.32 28.67
CA TYR A 178 16.13 6.21 27.77
C TYR A 178 16.42 7.48 26.98
N ARG A 179 15.84 8.63 27.36
CA ARG A 179 16.16 9.92 26.72
C ARG A 179 17.66 10.21 26.80
N GLY A 180 18.19 10.79 25.72
CA GLY A 180 19.63 11.03 25.56
C GLY A 180 20.43 9.82 25.06
N LYS A 181 19.81 8.66 24.86
CA LYS A 181 20.42 7.48 24.24
C LYS A 181 19.84 7.20 22.86
N VAL A 182 20.63 6.57 22.00
CA VAL A 182 20.12 5.93 20.78
C VAL A 182 19.56 4.57 21.18
N VAL A 183 18.28 4.34 20.89
CA VAL A 183 17.55 3.14 21.31
C VAL A 183 17.04 2.40 20.07
N LEU A 184 17.38 1.11 19.97
CA LEU A 184 16.73 0.18 19.05
C LEU A 184 15.61 -0.53 19.81
N LEU A 185 14.36 -0.25 19.43
CA LEU A 185 13.19 -0.94 19.97
C LEU A 185 12.74 -2.02 18.97
N TYR A 186 12.72 -3.27 19.41
CA TYR A 186 12.41 -4.44 18.58
C TYR A 186 11.19 -5.18 19.11
N PHE A 187 10.17 -5.35 18.25
CA PHE A 187 8.94 -6.07 18.57
C PHE A 187 9.00 -7.51 18.04
N TRP A 188 8.67 -8.48 18.90
CA TRP A 188 8.66 -9.90 18.56
C TRP A 188 7.57 -10.64 19.36
N SER A 189 7.20 -11.83 18.92
CA SER A 189 6.26 -12.73 19.60
C SER A 189 6.79 -14.16 19.49
N GLU A 190 6.70 -14.91 20.58
CA GLU A 190 6.82 -16.37 20.57
C GLU A 190 5.40 -16.95 20.40
N PHE A 191 5.25 -17.97 19.55
CA PHE A 191 3.96 -18.59 19.20
C PHE A 191 3.85 -19.99 19.79
#